data_AF-A0A968WLP8-F1
#
_entry.id   AF-A0A968WLP8-F1
#
_cell.length_a   1.000
_cell.length_b   1.000
_cell.length_c   1.000
_cell.angle_alpha   90.00
_cell.angle_beta   90.00
_cell.angle_gamma   90.00
#
_symmetry.space_group_name_H-M   'P 1'
#
loop_
_entity.id
_entity.type
_entity.pdbx_description
1 polymer ?
#
loop_
_entity_poly.entity_id
_entity_poly.type
_entity_poly.pdbx_seq_one_letter_code
_entity_poly.pdbx_strand_id
1 'polypeptide(L)'
;MRTQRSTDPRWIAYLGKCPEGRQLTRFNCGDRRNPGNGKLGITQSIARAFQLDFDPLSNDPSEAFTDLPQELLPYLDGTCRIIGDAIAAIENYAAAIVDEFLLTQDTESTAHRSLRNIYPLLSVESIDLLSSIYHSLRQTDREIDNFLKGLDGEYIPSGASGAPTRGRLDVLPTGRNFYSVDIRAIPTETAWDVGRRSAEVLVETYTQEHGEYPRTLGFISLGNFHHAHG
;
A
#
# COMPACT_ATOMS: atom_id res chain seq x y z
N MET A 1 14.87 -15.60 -7.33
CA MET A 1 14.53 -14.57 -8.34
C MET A 1 13.35 -13.76 -7.80
N ARG A 2 13.61 -12.59 -7.22
CA ARG A 2 12.58 -11.73 -6.67
C ARG A 2 11.93 -10.95 -7.82
N THR A 3 10.90 -11.49 -8.45
CA THR A 3 10.01 -10.69 -9.28
C THR A 3 9.25 -9.77 -8.34
N GLN A 4 9.78 -8.57 -8.09
CA GLN A 4 8.98 -7.48 -7.54
C GLN A 4 7.79 -7.33 -8.49
N ARG A 5 6.61 -7.81 -8.06
CA ARG A 5 5.35 -7.50 -8.73
C ARG A 5 5.16 -6.01 -8.57
N SER A 6 5.65 -5.26 -9.56
CA SER A 6 5.63 -3.82 -9.51
C SER A 6 4.16 -3.39 -9.42
N THR A 7 3.85 -2.63 -8.37
CA THR A 7 2.59 -1.87 -8.25
C THR A 7 2.60 -0.65 -9.16
N ASP A 8 3.56 -0.58 -10.08
CA ASP A 8 3.81 0.57 -10.92
C ASP A 8 2.61 0.74 -11.87
N PRO A 9 1.90 1.86 -11.78
CA PRO A 9 0.73 2.09 -12.59
C PRO A 9 1.16 2.13 -14.06
N ARG A 10 0.84 1.08 -14.83
CA ARG A 10 0.84 1.13 -16.31
C ARG A 10 -0.35 1.95 -16.81
N TRP A 11 -0.54 3.16 -16.28
CA TRP A 11 -1.60 4.08 -16.64
C TRP A 11 -1.16 5.52 -16.36
N ILE A 12 -1.71 6.45 -17.13
CA ILE A 12 -1.44 7.89 -17.04
C ILE A 12 -2.57 8.52 -16.22
N ALA A 13 -2.22 9.31 -15.21
CA ALA A 13 -3.18 10.12 -14.46
C ALA A 13 -3.57 11.36 -15.29
N TYR A 14 -4.86 11.69 -15.29
CA TYR A 14 -5.38 12.91 -15.89
C TYR A 14 -5.84 13.85 -14.77
N LEU A 15 -5.36 15.10 -14.79
CA LEU A 15 -5.72 16.10 -13.78
C LEU A 15 -7.23 16.23 -13.64
N GLY A 16 -7.73 16.18 -12.41
CA GLY A 16 -9.16 16.30 -12.09
C GLY A 16 -10.01 15.07 -12.41
N LYS A 17 -9.41 13.98 -12.90
CA LYS A 17 -10.13 12.71 -13.14
C LYS A 17 -9.77 11.68 -12.08
N CYS A 18 -10.76 11.26 -11.32
CA CYS A 18 -10.64 10.12 -10.41
C CYS A 18 -10.30 8.85 -11.23
N PRO A 19 -9.39 7.99 -10.75
CA PRO A 19 -9.18 6.67 -11.36
C PRO A 19 -10.45 5.83 -11.28
N GLU A 20 -10.72 5.04 -12.32
CA GLU A 20 -11.93 4.21 -12.46
C GLU A 20 -11.60 2.73 -12.66
N GLY A 21 -12.57 1.86 -12.32
CA GLY A 21 -12.49 0.41 -12.49
C GLY A 21 -11.18 -0.19 -11.96
N ARG A 22 -10.49 -0.97 -12.79
CA ARG A 22 -9.26 -1.69 -12.41
C ARG A 22 -8.13 -0.78 -11.90
N GLN A 23 -8.09 0.49 -12.31
CA GLN A 23 -7.09 1.45 -11.80
C GLN A 23 -7.36 1.77 -10.34
N LEU A 24 -8.62 2.04 -10.00
CA LEU A 24 -9.07 2.32 -8.64
C LEU A 24 -8.88 1.12 -7.72
N THR A 25 -9.16 -0.09 -8.21
CA THR A 25 -8.95 -1.35 -7.48
C THR A 25 -7.48 -1.55 -7.12
N ARG A 26 -6.58 -1.40 -8.12
CA ARG A 26 -5.14 -1.56 -7.89
C ARG A 26 -4.57 -0.50 -6.96
N PHE A 27 -5.01 0.76 -7.12
CA PHE A 27 -4.59 1.85 -6.24
C PHE A 27 -4.96 1.53 -4.79
N ASN A 28 -6.23 1.17 -4.56
CA ASN A 28 -6.72 0.76 -3.25
C ASN A 28 -5.95 -0.44 -2.69
N CYS A 29 -5.68 -1.48 -3.48
CA CYS A 29 -4.95 -2.66 -3.00
C CYS A 29 -3.49 -2.36 -2.64
N GLY A 30 -2.81 -1.52 -3.43
CA GLY A 30 -1.40 -1.17 -3.19
C GLY A 30 -1.22 -0.38 -1.89
N ASP A 31 -2.08 0.61 -1.66
CA ASP A 31 -2.07 1.45 -0.47
C ASP A 31 -2.34 0.66 0.82
N ARG A 32 -3.19 -0.38 0.70
CA ARG A 32 -3.61 -1.21 1.83
C ARG A 32 -2.61 -2.29 2.24
N ARG A 33 -1.45 -2.45 1.59
CA ARG A 33 -0.45 -3.45 2.03
C ARG A 33 0.26 -3.04 3.32
N ASN A 34 0.40 -1.74 3.55
CA ASN A 34 1.02 -1.20 4.75
C ASN A 34 0.50 0.21 5.05
N PRO A 35 -0.63 0.34 5.78
CA PRO A 35 -1.27 1.63 6.04
C PRO A 35 -0.51 2.53 7.02
N GLY A 36 0.66 2.12 7.50
CA GLY A 36 1.47 2.87 8.46
C GLY A 36 0.90 2.89 9.89
N ASN A 37 1.67 3.45 10.83
CA ASN A 37 1.25 3.73 12.22
C ASN A 37 0.67 2.53 13.01
N GLY A 38 1.21 1.32 12.79
CA GLY A 38 0.79 0.12 13.52
C GLY A 38 -0.58 -0.45 13.12
N LYS A 39 -1.20 0.09 12.07
CA LYS A 39 -2.43 -0.47 11.49
C LYS A 39 -2.09 -1.63 10.56
N LEU A 40 -2.97 -2.63 10.54
CA LEU A 40 -2.83 -3.79 9.66
C LEU A 40 -3.28 -3.46 8.25
N GLY A 41 -2.49 -3.91 7.28
CA GLY A 41 -2.90 -3.91 5.89
C GLY A 41 -4.04 -4.88 5.62
N ILE A 42 -4.77 -4.69 4.52
CA ILE A 42 -5.89 -5.57 4.15
C ILE A 42 -5.43 -7.03 3.99
N THR A 43 -4.23 -7.25 3.45
CA THR A 43 -3.65 -8.58 3.28
C THR A 43 -3.35 -9.23 4.63
N GLN A 44 -2.81 -8.47 5.59
CA GLN A 44 -2.57 -8.93 6.96
C GLN A 44 -3.87 -9.19 7.71
N SER A 45 -4.89 -8.34 7.53
CA SER A 45 -6.23 -8.53 8.09
C SER A 45 -6.88 -9.81 7.56
N ILE A 46 -6.78 -10.07 6.25
CA ILE A 46 -7.25 -11.32 5.63
C ILE A 46 -6.50 -12.51 6.21
N ALA A 47 -5.17 -12.47 6.27
CA ALA A 47 -4.36 -13.56 6.83
C ALA A 47 -4.75 -13.88 8.27
N ARG A 48 -4.94 -12.86 9.11
CA ARG A 48 -5.40 -13.04 10.49
C ARG A 48 -6.80 -13.62 10.57
N ALA A 49 -7.70 -13.18 9.69
CA ALA A 49 -9.08 -13.66 9.70
C ALA A 49 -9.19 -15.14 9.31
N PHE A 50 -8.34 -15.58 8.38
CA PHE A 50 -8.18 -16.98 8.02
C PHE A 50 -7.24 -17.76 8.95
N GLN A 51 -6.72 -17.12 10.01
CA GLN A 51 -5.80 -17.72 10.98
C GLN A 51 -4.56 -18.37 10.35
N LEU A 52 -4.02 -17.72 9.31
CA LEU A 52 -2.78 -18.16 8.69
C LEU A 52 -1.60 -17.98 9.66
N ASP A 53 -0.65 -18.90 9.59
CA ASP A 53 0.53 -18.99 10.47
C ASP A 53 1.69 -18.07 10.03
N PHE A 54 1.49 -17.28 8.98
CA PHE A 54 2.46 -16.32 8.47
C PHE A 54 1.85 -14.91 8.32
N ASP A 55 2.71 -13.91 8.38
CA ASP A 55 2.40 -12.52 8.04
C ASP A 55 2.77 -12.25 6.57
N PRO A 56 1.81 -11.89 5.69
CA PRO A 56 2.04 -11.59 4.28
C PRO A 56 3.06 -10.48 4.00
N LEU A 57 3.35 -9.63 4.98
CA LEU A 57 4.26 -8.49 4.83
C LEU A 57 5.69 -8.80 5.28
N SER A 58 5.86 -9.63 6.31
CA SER A 58 7.17 -9.82 6.97
C SER A 58 7.83 -11.19 6.78
N ASN A 59 7.07 -12.26 6.51
CA ASN A 59 7.64 -13.59 6.31
C ASN A 59 8.32 -13.72 4.94
N ASP A 60 9.28 -14.66 4.82
CA ASP A 60 9.93 -14.94 3.54
C ASP A 60 8.93 -15.65 2.59
N PRO A 61 8.60 -15.05 1.43
CA PRO A 61 7.69 -15.66 0.47
C PRO A 61 8.16 -17.01 -0.09
N SER A 62 9.44 -17.34 0.09
CA SER A 62 10.06 -18.58 -0.41
C SER A 62 9.86 -19.78 0.51
N GLU A 63 9.41 -19.56 1.75
CA GLU A 63 9.14 -20.63 2.73
C GLU A 63 8.01 -21.54 2.25
N ALA A 64 8.10 -22.83 2.57
CA ALA A 64 7.12 -23.82 2.16
C ALA A 64 5.79 -23.63 2.91
N PHE A 65 4.68 -23.60 2.17
CA PHE A 65 3.34 -23.47 2.71
C PHE A 65 2.31 -24.10 1.78
N THR A 66 1.51 -25.03 2.32
CA THR A 66 0.52 -25.79 1.54
C THR A 66 -0.90 -25.69 2.09
N ASP A 67 -1.08 -25.28 3.34
CA ASP A 67 -2.38 -25.24 4.02
C ASP A 67 -3.18 -23.97 3.68
N LEU A 68 -3.45 -23.76 2.39
CA LEU A 68 -4.30 -22.65 1.95
C LEU A 68 -5.79 -22.97 2.17
N PRO A 69 -6.56 -22.09 2.85
CA PRO A 69 -8.00 -22.25 3.04
C PRO A 69 -8.76 -22.41 1.71
N GLN A 70 -9.86 -23.19 1.75
CA GLN A 70 -10.65 -23.49 0.55
C GLN A 70 -11.24 -22.25 -0.12
N GLU A 71 -11.56 -21.24 0.68
CA GLU A 71 -12.10 -19.95 0.24
C GLU A 71 -11.10 -19.14 -0.60
N LEU A 72 -9.79 -19.36 -0.40
CA LEU A 72 -8.73 -18.67 -1.13
C LEU A 72 -8.27 -19.45 -2.38
N LEU A 73 -8.58 -20.75 -2.49
CA LEU A 73 -8.25 -21.57 -3.66
C LEU A 73 -8.75 -21.00 -5.00
N PRO A 74 -9.95 -20.42 -5.13
CA PRO A 74 -10.42 -19.82 -6.39
C PRO A 74 -9.58 -18.63 -6.85
N TYR A 75 -8.83 -18.01 -5.94
CA TYR A 75 -8.00 -16.84 -6.19
C TYR A 75 -6.53 -17.19 -6.44
N LEU A 76 -6.20 -18.49 -6.43
CA LEU A 76 -4.87 -19.00 -6.70
C LEU A 76 -4.76 -19.55 -8.13
N ASP A 77 -3.74 -19.08 -8.85
CA ASP A 77 -3.36 -19.67 -10.14
C ASP A 77 -2.47 -20.91 -9.90
N GLY A 78 -3.08 -22.08 -9.75
CA GLY A 78 -2.38 -23.37 -9.65
C GLY A 78 -2.42 -23.99 -8.25
N THR A 79 -1.28 -24.49 -7.77
CA THR A 79 -1.18 -25.22 -6.49
C THR A 79 -0.36 -24.42 -5.48
N CYS A 80 -0.82 -24.33 -4.24
CA CYS A 80 -0.08 -23.65 -3.17
C CYS A 80 1.09 -24.53 -2.72
N ARG A 81 2.32 -24.02 -2.81
CA ARG A 81 3.54 -24.71 -2.38
C ARG A 81 4.40 -23.87 -1.44
N ILE A 82 4.33 -22.55 -1.59
CA ILE A 82 5.11 -21.59 -0.81
C ILE A 82 4.23 -20.46 -0.29
N ILE A 83 4.71 -19.73 0.72
CA ILE A 83 4.04 -18.55 1.28
C ILE A 83 3.72 -17.53 0.17
N GLY A 84 4.60 -17.37 -0.81
CA GLY A 84 4.39 -16.49 -1.96
C GLY A 84 3.13 -16.82 -2.78
N ASP A 85 2.76 -18.10 -2.88
CA ASP A 85 1.52 -18.53 -3.54
C ASP A 85 0.30 -18.10 -2.73
N ALA A 86 0.36 -18.31 -1.40
CA ALA A 86 -0.70 -17.89 -0.48
C ALA A 86 -0.85 -16.36 -0.45
N ILE A 87 0.26 -15.60 -0.44
CA ILE A 87 0.24 -14.14 -0.57
C ILE A 87 -0.45 -13.72 -1.87
N ALA A 88 -0.13 -14.37 -3.00
CA ALA A 88 -0.76 -14.05 -4.27
C ALA A 88 -2.29 -14.32 -4.25
N ALA A 89 -2.72 -15.42 -3.63
CA ALA A 89 -4.15 -15.72 -3.46
C ALA A 89 -4.85 -14.66 -2.58
N ILE A 90 -4.21 -14.25 -1.47
CA ILE A 90 -4.71 -13.20 -0.59
C ILE A 90 -4.81 -11.85 -1.33
N GLU A 91 -3.82 -11.50 -2.16
CA GLU A 91 -3.84 -10.27 -2.96
C GLU A 91 -5.01 -10.27 -3.96
N ASN A 92 -5.24 -11.40 -4.64
CA ASN A 92 -6.34 -11.56 -5.58
C ASN A 92 -7.70 -11.53 -4.87
N TYR A 93 -7.81 -12.18 -3.71
CA TYR A 93 -9.00 -12.12 -2.86
C TYR A 93 -9.29 -10.68 -2.38
N ALA A 94 -8.25 -9.98 -1.92
CA ALA A 94 -8.35 -8.57 -1.53
C ALA A 94 -8.86 -7.71 -2.70
N ALA A 95 -8.33 -7.91 -3.91
CA ALA A 95 -8.78 -7.19 -5.10
C ALA A 95 -10.26 -7.43 -5.41
N ALA A 96 -10.74 -8.67 -5.29
CA ALA A 96 -12.15 -9.00 -5.49
C ALA A 96 -13.07 -8.31 -4.46
N ILE A 97 -12.66 -8.27 -3.18
CA ILE A 97 -13.37 -7.51 -2.14
C ILE A 97 -13.45 -6.02 -2.52
N VAL A 98 -12.35 -5.44 -3.02
CA VAL A 98 -12.34 -4.04 -3.45
C VAL A 98 -13.26 -3.82 -4.64
N ASP A 99 -13.22 -4.68 -5.65
CA ASP A 99 -14.08 -4.57 -6.82
C ASP A 99 -15.56 -4.60 -6.43
N GLU A 100 -15.95 -5.54 -5.56
CA GLU A 100 -17.32 -5.63 -5.06
C GLU A 100 -17.72 -4.40 -4.23
N PHE A 101 -16.81 -3.90 -3.39
CA PHE A 101 -17.02 -2.66 -2.66
C PHE A 101 -17.29 -1.48 -3.58
N LEU A 102 -16.49 -1.32 -4.63
CA LEU A 102 -16.62 -0.23 -5.59
C LEU A 102 -17.95 -0.31 -6.34
N LEU A 103 -18.38 -1.51 -6.75
CA LEU A 103 -19.68 -1.73 -7.37
C LEU A 103 -20.85 -1.39 -6.42
N THR A 104 -20.70 -1.67 -5.13
CA THR A 104 -21.75 -1.42 -4.12
C THR A 104 -21.90 0.08 -3.82
N GLN A 105 -20.80 0.85 -3.87
CA GLN A 105 -20.78 2.27 -3.51
C GLN A 105 -21.46 3.21 -4.51
N ASP A 106 -21.71 2.77 -5.75
CA ASP A 106 -22.54 3.52 -6.70
C ASP A 106 -24.04 3.44 -6.36
N THR A 107 -24.41 2.65 -5.35
CA THR A 107 -25.79 2.48 -4.87
C THR A 107 -25.85 2.80 -3.36
N GLU A 108 -26.24 4.04 -3.02
CA GLU A 108 -26.53 4.65 -1.69
C GLU A 108 -26.11 3.94 -0.36
N SER A 109 -25.53 4.74 0.57
CA SER A 109 -25.47 4.73 2.07
C SER A 109 -25.47 3.43 2.91
N THR A 110 -25.80 2.27 2.37
CA THR A 110 -25.84 0.96 3.03
C THR A 110 -24.52 0.18 2.96
N ALA A 111 -23.53 0.68 2.20
CA ALA A 111 -22.31 -0.05 1.86
C ALA A 111 -21.47 -0.51 3.07
N HIS A 112 -21.41 0.25 4.18
CA HIS A 112 -20.70 -0.18 5.39
C HIS A 112 -21.37 -1.38 6.07
N ARG A 113 -22.71 -1.44 6.07
CA ARG A 113 -23.47 -2.55 6.65
C ARG A 113 -23.42 -3.77 5.74
N SER A 114 -23.49 -3.56 4.42
CA SER A 114 -23.39 -4.63 3.42
C SER A 114 -22.03 -5.32 3.43
N LEU A 115 -20.91 -4.57 3.40
CA LEU A 115 -19.57 -5.17 3.43
C LEU A 115 -19.31 -5.98 4.71
N ARG A 116 -19.76 -5.48 5.86
CA ARG A 116 -19.60 -6.20 7.13
C ARG A 116 -20.38 -7.51 7.15
N ASN A 117 -21.51 -7.57 6.45
CA ASN A 117 -22.30 -8.79 6.32
C ASN A 117 -21.70 -9.75 5.30
N ILE A 118 -21.09 -9.25 4.23
CA ILE A 118 -20.48 -10.05 3.16
C ILE A 118 -19.12 -10.60 3.60
N TYR A 119 -18.34 -9.81 4.35
CA TYR A 119 -17.00 -10.15 4.81
C TYR A 119 -16.87 -9.98 6.34
N PRO A 120 -17.57 -10.81 7.14
CA PRO A 120 -17.57 -10.72 8.61
C PRO A 120 -16.18 -10.95 9.23
N LEU A 121 -15.29 -11.56 8.46
CA LEU A 121 -13.91 -11.87 8.80
C LEU A 121 -12.98 -10.64 8.73
N LEU A 122 -13.32 -9.59 7.99
CA LEU A 122 -12.52 -8.37 7.93
C LEU A 122 -12.72 -7.50 9.18
N SER A 123 -11.61 -6.99 9.72
CA SER A 123 -11.64 -6.00 10.81
C SER A 123 -12.40 -4.73 10.40
N VAL A 124 -13.06 -4.09 11.37
CA VAL A 124 -13.80 -2.82 11.16
C VAL A 124 -12.86 -1.73 10.65
N GLU A 125 -11.64 -1.70 11.19
CA GLU A 125 -10.60 -0.74 10.82
C GLU A 125 -10.22 -0.84 9.35
N SER A 126 -10.19 -2.06 8.80
CA SER A 126 -9.91 -2.26 7.37
C SER A 126 -11.04 -1.68 6.51
N ILE A 127 -12.31 -1.93 6.87
CA ILE A 127 -13.48 -1.44 6.13
C ILE A 127 -13.55 0.09 6.13
N ASP A 128 -13.31 0.71 7.29
CA ASP A 128 -13.27 2.16 7.45
C ASP A 128 -12.15 2.78 6.61
N LEU A 129 -11.00 2.11 6.54
CA LEU A 129 -9.88 2.51 5.69
C LEU A 129 -10.27 2.49 4.20
N LEU A 130 -10.93 1.41 3.74
CA LEU A 130 -11.37 1.31 2.34
C LEU A 130 -12.27 2.48 1.96
N SER A 131 -13.16 2.81 2.87
CA SER A 131 -14.16 3.86 2.71
C SER A 131 -13.54 5.25 2.72
N SER A 132 -12.60 5.49 3.62
CA SER A 132 -11.85 6.74 3.70
C SER A 132 -11.03 7.00 2.43
N ILE A 133 -10.31 5.99 1.93
CA ILE A 133 -9.52 6.10 0.70
C ILE A 133 -10.43 6.36 -0.50
N TYR A 134 -11.50 5.57 -0.65
CA TYR A 134 -12.46 5.74 -1.74
C TYR A 134 -13.07 7.14 -1.75
N HIS A 135 -13.51 7.64 -0.59
CA HIS A 135 -14.07 8.98 -0.49
C HIS A 135 -13.04 10.07 -0.83
N SER A 136 -11.79 9.91 -0.38
CA SER A 136 -10.72 10.88 -0.65
C SER A 136 -10.33 10.90 -2.13
N LEU A 137 -10.34 9.75 -2.82
CA LEU A 137 -10.08 9.66 -4.26
C LEU A 137 -11.21 10.29 -5.09
N ARG A 138 -12.47 10.21 -4.64
CA ARG A 138 -13.59 10.90 -5.32
C ARG A 138 -13.49 12.42 -5.27
N GLN A 139 -12.65 12.98 -4.41
CA GLN A 139 -12.39 14.42 -4.32
C GLN A 139 -11.25 14.90 -5.24
N THR A 140 -10.91 14.13 -6.28
CA THR A 140 -9.86 14.49 -7.26
C THR A 140 -10.25 15.70 -8.13
N ASP A 141 -11.54 15.99 -8.25
CA ASP A 141 -12.07 17.21 -8.90
C ASP A 141 -11.46 18.50 -8.32
N ARG A 142 -11.10 18.48 -7.03
CA ARG A 142 -10.40 19.57 -6.33
C ARG A 142 -9.08 19.97 -6.97
N GLU A 143 -8.44 19.10 -7.75
CA GLU A 143 -7.21 19.43 -8.47
C GLU A 143 -7.43 20.58 -9.46
N ILE A 144 -8.51 20.53 -10.24
CA ILE A 144 -8.84 21.59 -11.20
C ILE A 144 -9.35 22.82 -10.46
N ASP A 145 -10.23 22.64 -9.48
CA ASP A 145 -10.80 23.76 -8.72
C ASP A 145 -9.73 24.58 -8.00
N ASN A 146 -8.81 23.92 -7.31
CA ASN A 146 -7.73 24.60 -6.60
C ASN A 146 -6.65 25.12 -7.54
N PHE A 147 -6.46 24.51 -8.71
CA PHE A 147 -5.63 25.09 -9.75
C PHE A 147 -6.20 26.43 -10.23
N LEU A 148 -7.50 26.49 -10.55
CA LEU A 148 -8.17 27.72 -10.97
C LEU A 148 -8.13 28.81 -9.88
N LYS A 149 -8.45 28.44 -8.63
CA LYS A 149 -8.31 29.36 -7.48
C LYS A 149 -6.90 29.93 -7.33
N GLY A 150 -5.89 29.11 -7.58
CA GLY A 150 -4.49 29.53 -7.53
C GLY A 150 -4.16 30.56 -8.61
N LEU A 151 -4.76 30.43 -9.79
CA LEU A 151 -4.64 31.43 -10.87
C LEU A 151 -5.34 32.75 -10.51
N ASP A 152 -6.43 32.70 -9.75
CA ASP A 152 -7.14 33.87 -9.24
C ASP A 152 -6.44 34.51 -8.02
N GLY A 153 -5.27 33.98 -7.61
CA GLY A 153 -4.50 34.50 -6.48
C GLY A 153 -5.09 34.17 -5.11
N GLU A 154 -6.02 33.22 -5.04
CA GLU A 154 -6.61 32.76 -3.80
C GLU A 154 -5.69 31.79 -3.04
N TYR A 155 -5.95 31.66 -1.73
CA TYR A 155 -5.23 30.72 -0.88
C TYR A 155 -5.61 29.26 -1.18
N ILE A 156 -4.61 28.40 -1.39
CA ILE A 156 -4.79 26.96 -1.57
C ILE A 156 -4.41 26.21 -0.30
N PRO A 157 -5.31 25.34 0.24
CA PRO A 157 -5.02 24.56 1.43
C PRO A 157 -3.74 23.74 1.31
N SER A 158 -2.92 23.76 2.37
CA SER A 158 -1.69 22.98 2.43
C SER A 158 -1.96 21.50 2.71
N GLY A 159 -1.12 20.61 2.18
CA GLY A 159 -1.22 19.15 2.37
C GLY A 159 0.15 18.48 2.44
N ALA A 160 0.23 17.30 3.05
CA ALA A 160 1.50 16.58 3.08
C ALA A 160 1.85 16.03 1.69
N SER A 161 3.14 16.00 1.35
CA SER A 161 3.66 15.30 0.17
C SER A 161 4.07 13.86 0.49
N GLY A 162 3.97 12.97 -0.50
CA GLY A 162 4.37 11.57 -0.40
C GLY A 162 3.64 10.68 -1.39
N ALA A 163 4.09 9.43 -1.53
CA ALA A 163 3.38 8.42 -2.30
C ALA A 163 2.32 7.75 -1.42
N PRO A 164 1.01 7.81 -1.76
CA PRO A 164 -0.04 7.13 -1.01
C PRO A 164 0.30 5.67 -0.77
N THR A 165 0.72 4.97 -1.83
CA THR A 165 1.13 3.55 -1.86
C THR A 165 2.26 3.15 -0.90
N ARG A 166 2.92 4.11 -0.23
CA ARG A 166 3.89 3.87 0.85
C ARG A 166 3.30 4.09 2.25
N GLY A 167 1.99 3.94 2.40
CA GLY A 167 1.29 4.08 3.68
C GLY A 167 1.05 5.54 4.10
N ARG A 168 1.14 6.48 3.16
CA ARG A 168 0.95 7.92 3.41
C ARG A 168 -0.43 8.36 2.95
N LEU A 169 -1.44 7.87 3.64
CA LEU A 169 -2.85 8.19 3.36
C LEU A 169 -3.22 9.65 3.66
N ASP A 170 -2.41 10.32 4.48
CA ASP A 170 -2.52 11.74 4.84
C ASP A 170 -2.34 12.69 3.65
N VAL A 171 -1.77 12.19 2.53
CA VAL A 171 -1.59 12.97 1.30
C VAL A 171 -2.87 13.08 0.48
N LEU A 172 -3.87 12.24 0.76
CA LEU A 172 -5.19 12.31 0.15
C LEU A 172 -6.12 13.23 0.97
N PRO A 173 -7.10 13.89 0.36
CA PRO A 173 -7.33 14.07 -1.08
C PRO A 173 -6.26 14.93 -1.77
N THR A 174 -6.10 14.76 -3.08
CA THR A 174 -5.18 15.54 -3.92
C THR A 174 -5.70 16.96 -4.20
N GLY A 175 -4.95 17.75 -4.96
CA GLY A 175 -5.29 19.15 -5.26
C GLY A 175 -4.94 20.14 -4.15
N ARG A 176 -4.01 19.80 -3.24
CA ARG A 176 -3.51 20.67 -2.17
C ARG A 176 -2.13 21.24 -2.50
N ASN A 177 -1.80 22.38 -1.91
CA ASN A 177 -0.43 22.90 -1.95
C ASN A 177 0.46 22.04 -1.07
N PHE A 178 1.23 21.12 -1.66
CA PHE A 178 1.94 20.13 -0.88
C PHE A 178 3.21 20.71 -0.24
N TYR A 179 3.52 20.27 0.98
CA TYR A 179 4.77 20.58 1.67
C TYR A 179 5.62 19.32 1.87
N SER A 180 6.93 19.53 1.98
CA SER A 180 7.90 18.46 2.30
C SER A 180 7.87 18.10 3.79
N VAL A 181 8.57 17.05 4.18
CA VAL A 181 8.73 16.67 5.59
C VAL A 181 9.64 17.65 6.34
N ASP A 182 9.45 17.78 7.66
CA ASP A 182 10.40 18.50 8.52
C ASP A 182 11.74 17.73 8.54
N ILE A 183 12.80 18.38 8.07
CA ILE A 183 14.16 17.81 8.01
C ILE A 183 14.73 17.44 9.39
N ARG A 184 14.16 17.97 10.48
CA ARG A 184 14.58 17.65 11.85
C ARG A 184 13.94 16.36 12.36
N ALA A 185 12.88 15.90 11.70
CA ALA A 185 12.12 14.71 12.06
C ALA A 185 12.56 13.46 11.27
N ILE A 186 13.60 13.59 10.43
CA ILE A 186 14.21 12.48 9.69
C ILE A 186 15.61 12.16 10.25
N PRO A 187 16.03 10.88 10.31
CA PRO A 187 15.23 9.71 9.98
C PRO A 187 14.19 9.41 11.08
N THR A 188 13.04 8.85 10.71
CA THR A 188 12.14 8.25 11.72
C THR A 188 12.74 6.95 12.24
N GLU A 189 12.28 6.49 13.40
CA GLU A 189 12.67 5.19 13.97
C GLU A 189 12.42 4.03 12.99
N THR A 190 11.29 4.06 12.29
CA THR A 190 10.96 3.08 11.25
C THR A 190 11.92 3.13 10.07
N ALA A 191 12.33 4.32 9.64
CA ALA A 191 13.26 4.50 8.53
C ALA A 191 14.68 4.04 8.92
N TRP A 192 15.10 4.34 10.15
CA TRP A 192 16.35 3.85 10.74
C TRP A 192 16.40 2.32 10.77
N ASP A 193 15.32 1.67 11.21
CA ASP A 193 15.23 0.21 11.25
C ASP A 193 15.34 -0.42 9.85
N VAL A 194 14.68 0.17 8.86
CA VAL A 194 14.76 -0.27 7.46
C VAL A 194 16.19 -0.08 6.92
N GLY A 195 16.82 1.07 7.19
CA GLY A 195 18.19 1.36 6.79
C GLY A 195 19.19 0.37 7.39
N ARG A 196 19.07 0.10 8.70
CA ARG A 196 19.89 -0.90 9.40
C ARG A 196 19.74 -2.30 8.80
N ARG A 197 18.52 -2.80 8.64
CA ARG A 197 18.27 -4.14 8.06
C ARG A 197 18.80 -4.23 6.63
N SER A 198 18.65 -3.17 5.85
CA SER A 198 19.17 -3.13 4.48
C SER A 198 20.70 -3.19 4.44
N ALA A 199 21.37 -2.49 5.36
CA ALA A 199 22.82 -2.54 5.51
C ALA A 199 23.30 -3.93 5.97
N GLU A 200 22.62 -4.55 6.94
CA GLU A 200 22.91 -5.90 7.42
C GLU A 200 22.84 -6.92 6.28
N VAL A 201 21.73 -6.92 5.52
CA VAL A 201 21.55 -7.81 4.36
C VAL A 201 22.63 -7.57 3.31
N LEU A 202 23.00 -6.32 3.04
CA LEU A 202 24.04 -6.00 2.06
C LEU A 202 25.41 -6.55 2.48
N VAL A 203 25.79 -6.37 3.75
CA VAL A 203 27.06 -6.86 4.28
C VAL A 203 27.07 -8.39 4.30
N GLU A 204 25.98 -9.01 4.73
CA GLU A 204 25.85 -10.46 4.76
C GLU A 204 25.95 -11.07 3.37
N THR A 205 25.20 -10.52 2.40
CA THR A 205 25.24 -10.97 0.99
C THR A 205 26.66 -10.85 0.43
N TYR A 206 27.34 -9.72 0.63
CA TYR A 206 28.71 -9.53 0.17
C TYR A 206 29.68 -10.54 0.80
N THR A 207 29.56 -10.77 2.11
CA THR A 207 30.44 -11.69 2.84
C THR A 207 30.22 -13.14 2.40
N GLN A 208 28.99 -13.53 2.11
CA GLN A 208 28.68 -14.85 1.55
C GLN A 208 29.26 -15.04 0.14
N GLU A 209 29.24 -14.00 -0.70
CA GLU A 209 29.74 -14.06 -2.08
C GLU A 209 31.27 -14.00 -2.17
N HIS A 210 31.93 -13.22 -1.30
CA HIS A 210 33.37 -12.93 -1.40
C HIS A 210 34.21 -13.53 -0.26
N GLY A 211 33.60 -14.04 0.81
CA GLY A 211 34.29 -14.65 1.95
C GLY A 211 35.00 -13.66 2.88
N GLU A 212 34.93 -12.36 2.62
CA GLU A 212 35.48 -11.30 3.46
C GLU A 212 34.50 -10.11 3.56
N TYR A 213 34.65 -9.30 4.61
CA TYR A 213 33.82 -8.11 4.82
C TYR A 213 34.21 -6.98 3.84
N PRO A 214 33.25 -6.16 3.39
CA PRO A 214 33.53 -5.05 2.49
C PRO A 214 34.36 -3.97 3.21
N ARG A 215 35.49 -3.58 2.62
CA ARG A 215 36.38 -2.52 3.18
C ARG A 215 35.89 -1.11 2.89
N THR A 216 35.10 -0.92 1.84
CA THR A 216 34.60 0.38 1.41
C THR A 216 33.25 0.21 0.74
N LEU A 217 32.31 1.08 1.10
CA LEU A 217 30.97 1.12 0.52
C LEU A 217 30.72 2.53 -0.03
N GLY A 218 30.32 2.61 -1.29
CA GLY A 218 29.82 3.84 -1.91
C GLY A 218 28.31 3.82 -1.92
N PHE A 219 27.67 4.89 -1.44
CA PHE A 219 26.23 5.07 -1.54
C PHE A 219 25.91 6.50 -2.00
N ILE A 220 24.78 6.66 -2.69
CA ILE A 220 24.29 7.94 -3.17
C ILE A 220 23.02 8.25 -2.37
N SER A 221 22.98 9.40 -1.70
CA SER A 221 21.78 9.89 -1.03
C SER A 221 21.04 10.87 -1.94
N LEU A 222 19.75 10.62 -2.16
CA LEU A 222 18.90 11.42 -3.04
C LEU A 222 17.77 12.07 -2.24
N GLY A 223 17.63 13.40 -2.37
CA GLY A 223 16.68 14.24 -1.62
C GLY A 223 15.21 13.78 -1.67
N ASN A 224 14.78 13.27 -2.81
CA ASN A 224 13.40 12.82 -3.06
C ASN A 224 13.01 11.54 -2.29
N PHE A 225 13.98 10.76 -1.78
CA PHE A 225 13.68 9.58 -0.96
C PHE A 225 13.44 9.92 0.52
N HIS A 226 13.90 11.08 0.99
CA HIS A 226 13.71 11.54 2.37
C HIS A 226 12.24 11.86 2.71
N HIS A 227 11.38 12.08 1.71
CA HIS A 227 9.92 12.18 1.89
C HIS A 227 9.30 10.88 2.45
N ALA A 228 10.00 9.75 2.34
CA ALA A 228 9.64 8.47 2.94
C ALA A 228 10.29 8.26 4.33
N HIS A 229 10.57 9.35 5.03
CA HIS A 229 11.08 9.40 6.41
C HIS A 229 12.57 9.16 6.63
N GLY A 230 13.40 9.16 5.58
CA GLY A 230 14.87 9.11 5.67
C GLY A 230 15.46 7.84 5.07
#